data_AF-A0A7X9S2M8-F1
#
_entry.id   AF-A0A7X9S2M8-F1
#
_cell.length_a   1.000
_cell.length_b   1.000
_cell.length_c   1.000
_cell.angle_alpha   90.00
_cell.angle_beta   90.00
_cell.angle_gamma   90.00
#
_symmetry.space_group_name_H-M   'P 1'
#
loop_
_entity.id
_entity.type
_entity.pdbx_description
1 polymer ?
#
loop_
_entity_poly.entity_id
_entity_poly.type
_entity_poly.pdbx_seq_one_letter_code
_entity_poly.pdbx_strand_id
1 'polypeptide(L)'
;MKSLDYDELILLNNFIYLEWDTDKNNNLFSIIDDVLSDNNLDIIIEKMSNCIGALTRDEWVNIMYLILKDENMKDIIVENLENDVSGMRAACFVVDNETAYVVFRGTTTIKEWEDNGQGAYEYDTKQQIYALDYINKLNYKNIIVSGHSKGGNKAQYVTVRCPKIHKCISINGQGFSKEFIEKYKSEIENNKEKIIGINSKYDYVNCLFYTIAGENHYLKTDFQINPLYYHRANILIDENGKLKEETKRSIFSKIINDFTTSLISDLPLELKSLTTDGIISAIESLICNKDSSDKALNILGSIFILLVYGRYFKTKETVALSYSVLQMVMIPLLLWGNFINVEETHSNKAYVELIDDILEKYNTIMNKIKLNDQKKNKMSSKLSNTFNLFINKIKTNKDNLGLLD
;
A
#
# COMPACT_ATOMS: atom_id res chain seq x y z
N MET A 1 29.12 13.38 8.19
CA MET A 1 28.07 13.77 7.24
C MET A 1 26.75 13.43 7.92
N LYS A 2 25.86 14.41 8.06
CA LYS A 2 24.60 14.26 8.82
C LYS A 2 23.63 13.53 7.90
N SER A 3 23.27 12.29 8.24
CA SER A 3 22.39 11.46 7.40
C SER A 3 21.09 11.17 8.11
N LEU A 4 19.97 11.19 7.38
CA LEU A 4 18.70 10.89 8.00
C LEU A 4 18.56 9.39 8.29
N ASP A 5 18.12 9.06 9.51
CA ASP A 5 17.82 7.69 9.90
C ASP A 5 16.40 7.26 9.47
N TYR A 6 16.00 6.04 9.83
CA TYR A 6 14.68 5.52 9.47
C TYR A 6 13.54 6.21 10.22
N ASP A 7 13.79 6.64 11.46
CA ASP A 7 12.82 7.33 12.30
C ASP A 7 12.45 8.67 11.66
N GLU A 8 13.47 9.45 11.35
CA GLU A 8 13.39 10.77 10.73
C GLU A 8 12.70 10.70 9.35
N LEU A 9 13.02 9.68 8.54
CA LEU A 9 12.34 9.47 7.26
C LEU A 9 10.87 9.11 7.43
N ILE A 10 10.50 8.30 8.42
CA ILE A 10 9.08 7.99 8.69
C ILE A 10 8.32 9.26 9.09
N LEU A 11 8.92 10.15 9.89
CA LEU A 11 8.31 11.44 10.23
C LEU A 11 8.05 12.30 8.99
N LEU A 12 9.04 12.44 8.09
CA LEU A 12 8.84 13.16 6.81
C LEU A 12 7.78 12.50 5.91
N ASN A 13 7.71 11.16 5.91
CA ASN A 13 6.70 10.41 5.16
C ASN A 13 5.29 10.58 5.70
N ASN A 14 5.12 10.89 6.98
CA ASN A 14 3.84 11.34 7.51
C ASN A 14 3.59 12.79 7.07
N PHE A 15 4.55 13.69 7.30
CA PHE A 15 4.39 15.12 7.04
C PHE A 15 4.03 15.46 5.58
N ILE A 16 4.53 14.71 4.59
CA ILE A 16 4.24 14.95 3.16
C ILE A 16 2.75 14.78 2.79
N TYR A 17 1.95 14.09 3.61
CA TYR A 17 0.51 13.94 3.39
C TYR A 17 -0.27 15.21 3.67
N LEU A 18 0.22 16.06 4.58
CA LEU A 18 -0.34 17.39 4.77
C LEU A 18 -0.04 18.23 3.53
N GLU A 19 -1.06 18.85 2.95
CA GLU A 19 -0.93 19.67 1.74
C GLU A 19 -0.42 21.08 2.06
N TRP A 20 0.67 21.17 2.83
CA TRP A 20 1.42 22.41 3.03
C TRP A 20 2.06 22.89 1.73
N ASP A 21 2.36 24.18 1.66
CA ASP A 21 3.03 24.81 0.54
C ASP A 21 4.21 25.63 1.04
N THR A 22 5.17 25.90 0.16
CA THR A 22 6.37 26.68 0.53
C THR A 22 7.07 27.20 -0.72
N ASP A 23 7.69 28.38 -0.57
CA ASP A 23 8.71 28.81 -1.51
C ASP A 23 9.93 27.88 -1.47
N LYS A 24 10.72 27.89 -2.54
CA LYS A 24 11.96 27.11 -2.63
C LYS A 24 12.96 27.56 -1.56
N ASN A 25 13.70 26.60 -1.02
CA ASN A 25 14.80 26.83 -0.06
C ASN A 25 14.34 27.36 1.31
N ASN A 26 13.15 26.98 1.76
CA ASN A 26 12.70 27.29 3.11
C ASN A 26 13.13 26.21 4.12
N ASN A 27 13.32 26.63 5.36
CA ASN A 27 13.66 25.73 6.45
C ASN A 27 12.44 24.89 6.87
N LEU A 28 12.65 23.60 7.14
CA LEU A 28 11.60 22.66 7.53
C LEU A 28 10.85 23.11 8.80
N PHE A 29 11.56 23.59 9.82
CA PHE A 29 10.94 24.02 11.07
C PHE A 29 10.07 25.26 10.85
N SER A 30 10.51 26.22 10.02
CA SER A 30 9.69 27.37 9.66
C SER A 30 8.40 26.99 8.94
N ILE A 31 8.43 25.97 8.07
CA ILE A 31 7.22 25.45 7.40
C ILE A 31 6.28 24.81 8.43
N ILE A 32 6.83 24.02 9.37
CA ILE A 32 6.02 23.38 10.41
C ILE A 32 5.40 24.43 11.35
N ASP A 33 6.16 25.45 11.75
CA ASP A 33 5.67 26.55 12.57
C ASP A 33 4.51 27.29 11.88
N ASP A 34 4.60 27.52 10.56
CA ASP A 34 3.51 28.10 9.77
C ASP A 34 2.28 27.19 9.74
N VAL A 35 2.46 25.88 9.52
CA VAL A 35 1.36 24.90 9.56
C VAL A 35 0.68 24.86 10.93
N LEU A 36 1.45 24.96 12.02
CA LEU A 36 0.95 24.96 13.39
C LEU A 36 0.39 26.31 13.84
N SER A 37 0.63 27.38 13.08
CA SER A 37 0.14 28.72 13.42
C SER A 37 -1.36 28.89 13.15
N ASP A 38 -2.00 29.68 14.00
CA ASP A 38 -3.43 30.02 13.90
C ASP A 38 -4.33 28.79 13.68
N ASN A 39 -5.14 28.80 12.61
CA ASN A 39 -6.03 27.72 12.21
C ASN A 39 -5.52 26.98 10.94
N ASN A 40 -4.24 27.14 10.57
CA ASN A 40 -3.72 26.62 9.30
C ASN A 40 -3.82 25.10 9.21
N LEU A 41 -3.43 24.38 10.26
CA LEU A 41 -3.57 22.92 10.32
C LEU A 41 -5.01 22.47 10.10
N ASP A 42 -5.97 23.13 10.73
CA ASP A 42 -7.40 22.78 10.63
C ASP A 42 -7.90 23.00 9.19
N ILE A 43 -7.50 24.10 8.55
CA ILE A 43 -7.80 24.36 7.13
C ILE A 43 -7.20 23.30 6.21
N ILE A 44 -5.96 22.85 6.48
CA ILE A 44 -5.31 21.80 5.69
C ILE A 44 -6.05 20.47 5.87
N ILE A 45 -6.36 20.08 7.10
CA ILE A 45 -7.08 18.83 7.40
C ILE A 45 -8.47 18.84 6.77
N GLU A 46 -9.19 19.97 6.79
CA GLU A 46 -10.52 20.09 6.17
C GLU A 46 -10.48 19.93 4.64
N LYS A 47 -9.40 20.36 3.99
CA LYS A 47 -9.21 20.21 2.54
C LYS A 47 -8.81 18.78 2.14
N MET A 48 -8.15 18.04 3.03
CA MET A 48 -7.74 16.67 2.76
C MET A 48 -8.96 15.76 2.55
N SER A 49 -8.86 14.84 1.59
CA SER A 49 -9.87 13.81 1.39
C SER A 49 -9.99 12.97 2.67
N ASN A 50 -11.16 13.04 3.31
CA ASN A 50 -11.42 12.48 4.63
C ASN A 50 -11.50 10.94 4.62
N CYS A 51 -10.36 10.28 4.50
CA CYS A 51 -10.27 8.83 4.62
C CYS A 51 -10.09 8.38 6.08
N ILE A 52 -10.75 7.29 6.49
CA ILE A 52 -10.68 6.57 7.77
C ILE A 52 -9.22 6.27 8.17
N GLY A 53 -8.31 6.12 7.20
CA GLY A 53 -6.86 5.96 7.42
C GLY A 53 -6.08 7.24 7.74
N ALA A 54 -6.70 8.42 7.65
CA ALA A 54 -6.07 9.69 8.00
C ALA A 54 -5.82 9.78 9.51
N LEU A 55 -4.72 10.44 9.87
CA LEU A 55 -4.40 10.72 11.26
C LEU A 55 -5.38 11.76 11.82
N THR A 56 -5.64 11.65 13.12
CA THR A 56 -6.32 12.68 13.89
C THR A 56 -5.48 13.95 13.97
N ARG A 57 -6.12 15.08 14.29
CA ARG A 57 -5.41 16.36 14.50
C ARG A 57 -4.27 16.23 15.52
N ASP A 58 -4.53 15.55 16.64
CA ASP A 58 -3.52 15.38 17.70
C ASP A 58 -2.35 14.50 17.24
N GLU A 59 -2.61 13.46 16.46
CA GLU A 59 -1.56 12.66 15.83
C GLU A 59 -0.71 13.50 14.85
N TRP A 60 -1.33 14.39 14.04
CA TRP A 60 -0.59 15.31 13.17
C TRP A 60 0.29 16.28 13.95
N VAL A 61 -0.25 16.88 15.01
CA VAL A 61 0.50 17.77 15.90
C VAL A 61 1.67 17.03 16.53
N ASN A 62 1.45 15.79 16.97
CA ASN A 62 2.51 14.97 17.56
C ASN A 62 3.66 14.69 16.56
N ILE A 63 3.34 14.33 15.31
CA ILE A 63 4.36 14.12 14.27
C ILE A 63 5.19 15.39 14.06
N MET A 64 4.54 16.55 13.92
CA MET A 64 5.24 17.82 13.74
C MET A 64 6.10 18.19 14.96
N TYR A 65 5.59 17.95 16.17
CA TYR A 65 6.36 18.17 17.40
C TYR A 65 7.60 17.26 17.49
N LEU A 66 7.48 16.00 17.09
CA LEU A 66 8.62 15.08 17.04
C LEU A 66 9.69 15.56 16.07
N ILE A 67 9.30 16.10 14.90
CA ILE A 67 10.23 16.72 13.95
C ILE A 67 10.92 17.94 14.56
N LEU A 68 10.15 18.86 15.17
CA LEU A 68 10.69 20.08 15.78
C LEU A 68 11.65 19.81 16.95
N LYS A 69 11.46 18.69 17.66
CA LYS A 69 12.32 18.29 18.78
C LYS A 69 13.63 17.64 18.32
N ASP A 70 13.70 17.18 17.08
CA ASP A 70 14.86 16.48 16.55
C ASP A 70 15.93 17.48 16.06
N GLU A 71 17.03 17.62 16.82
CA GLU A 71 18.17 18.46 16.45
C GLU A 71 18.81 18.04 15.12
N ASN A 72 18.61 16.79 14.68
CA ASN A 72 19.11 16.38 13.37
C ASN A 72 18.32 17.04 12.23
N MET A 73 17.05 17.36 12.44
CA MET A 73 16.14 17.88 11.43
C MET A 73 16.11 19.41 11.36
N LYS A 74 16.67 20.10 12.36
CA LYS A 74 16.66 21.56 12.51
C LYS A 74 17.18 22.34 11.29
N ASP A 75 18.25 21.85 10.68
CA ASP A 75 18.93 22.52 9.57
C ASP A 75 18.43 22.05 8.19
N ILE A 76 17.38 21.23 8.15
CA ILE A 76 16.82 20.72 6.89
C ILE A 76 16.21 21.87 6.09
N ILE A 77 16.63 21.97 4.84
CA ILE A 77 16.05 22.88 3.85
C ILE A 77 15.16 22.08 2.90
N VAL A 78 13.93 22.54 2.69
CA VAL A 78 13.04 22.08 1.63
C VAL A 78 13.39 22.86 0.36
N GLU A 79 14.28 22.30 -0.46
CA GLU A 79 14.74 22.94 -1.69
C GLU A 79 13.64 22.99 -2.76
N ASN A 80 12.83 21.92 -2.81
CA ASN A 80 11.81 21.78 -3.83
C ASN A 80 10.59 21.01 -3.31
N LEU A 81 9.40 21.48 -3.66
CA LEU A 81 8.12 20.81 -3.49
C LEU A 81 7.45 20.69 -4.86
N GLU A 82 6.99 19.50 -5.20
CA GLU A 82 6.24 19.21 -6.43
C GLU A 82 4.81 18.82 -6.07
N ASN A 83 3.85 19.48 -6.73
CA ASN A 83 2.42 19.22 -6.64
C ASN A 83 1.86 19.11 -8.05
N ASP A 84 2.04 17.95 -8.68
CA ASP A 84 1.64 17.75 -10.07
C ASP A 84 0.11 17.64 -10.19
N VAL A 85 -0.45 18.14 -11.30
CA VAL A 85 -1.89 18.11 -11.60
C VAL A 85 -2.48 16.69 -11.70
N SER A 86 -1.63 15.67 -11.80
CA SER A 86 -2.02 14.25 -11.71
C SER A 86 -2.28 13.77 -10.28
N GLY A 87 -1.92 14.56 -9.26
CA GLY A 87 -1.96 14.17 -7.85
C GLY A 87 -0.61 13.72 -7.29
N MET A 88 0.41 13.53 -8.12
CA MET A 88 1.76 13.18 -7.67
C MET A 88 2.33 14.31 -6.81
N ARG A 89 2.73 13.99 -5.58
CA ARG A 89 3.38 14.94 -4.66
C ARG A 89 4.69 14.40 -4.14
N ALA A 90 5.73 15.23 -4.17
CA ALA A 90 7.05 14.91 -3.66
C ALA A 90 7.75 16.14 -3.10
N ALA A 91 8.62 15.95 -2.11
CA ALA A 91 9.47 17.01 -1.59
C ALA A 91 10.94 16.57 -1.52
N CYS A 92 11.83 17.50 -1.83
CA CYS A 92 13.29 17.35 -1.76
C CYS A 92 13.81 18.09 -0.52
N PHE A 93 14.26 17.30 0.46
CA PHE A 93 14.85 17.74 1.72
C PHE A 93 16.37 17.64 1.63
N VAL A 94 17.06 18.68 2.06
CA VAL A 94 18.52 18.81 1.95
C VAL A 94 19.07 19.04 3.35
N VAL A 95 19.94 18.13 3.80
CA VAL A 95 20.64 18.21 5.10
C VAL A 95 22.04 18.81 4.92
N ASP A 96 22.66 18.56 3.76
CA ASP A 96 23.92 19.13 3.31
C ASP A 96 23.93 19.30 1.78
N ASN A 97 24.92 19.99 1.23
CA ASN A 97 24.98 20.30 -0.21
C ASN A 97 25.27 19.09 -1.12
N GLU A 98 25.42 17.88 -0.58
CA GLU A 98 25.88 16.71 -1.34
C GLU A 98 24.79 15.64 -1.52
N THR A 99 23.91 15.46 -0.53
CA THR A 99 22.87 14.41 -0.54
C THR A 99 21.47 14.97 -0.40
N ALA A 100 20.61 14.64 -1.36
CA ALA A 100 19.19 14.97 -1.32
C ALA A 100 18.35 13.78 -0.82
N TYR A 101 17.37 14.09 0.02
CA TYR A 101 16.35 13.15 0.48
C TYR A 101 15.02 13.50 -0.20
N VAL A 102 14.49 12.60 -1.02
CA VAL A 102 13.21 12.80 -1.71
C VAL A 102 12.15 11.91 -1.11
N VAL A 103 11.07 12.52 -0.63
CA VAL A 103 9.92 11.80 -0.07
C VAL A 103 8.74 11.92 -1.03
N PHE A 104 8.20 10.77 -1.45
CA PHE A 104 6.99 10.70 -2.26
C PHE A 104 5.76 10.47 -1.38
N ARG A 105 4.71 11.26 -1.59
CA ARG A 105 3.40 11.00 -0.97
C ARG A 105 2.81 9.70 -1.52
N GLY A 106 2.06 9.00 -0.67
CA GLY A 106 1.16 7.93 -1.11
C GLY A 106 -0.18 8.47 -1.59
N THR A 107 -1.20 7.63 -1.55
CA THR A 107 -2.48 7.88 -2.24
C THR A 107 -3.40 8.82 -1.47
N THR A 108 -3.88 9.87 -2.13
CA THR A 108 -4.91 10.79 -1.58
C THR A 108 -5.97 11.19 -2.59
N THR A 109 -5.65 11.11 -3.89
CA THR A 109 -6.53 11.52 -4.99
C THR A 109 -7.09 10.32 -5.76
N ILE A 110 -8.22 10.51 -6.46
CA ILE A 110 -8.84 9.50 -7.32
C ILE A 110 -7.84 8.95 -8.36
N LYS A 111 -7.03 9.83 -8.97
CA LYS A 111 -6.01 9.42 -9.96
C LYS A 111 -4.93 8.53 -9.35
N GLU A 112 -4.54 8.76 -8.10
CA GLU A 112 -3.58 7.91 -7.40
C GLU A 112 -4.21 6.56 -6.98
N TRP A 113 -5.52 6.54 -6.69
CA TRP A 113 -6.25 5.29 -6.49
C TRP A 113 -6.34 4.47 -7.79
N GLU A 114 -6.67 5.09 -8.92
CA GLU A 114 -6.62 4.40 -10.23
C GLU A 114 -5.22 3.84 -10.54
N ASP A 115 -4.15 4.59 -10.22
CA ASP A 115 -2.77 4.18 -10.40
C ASP A 115 -2.34 3.02 -9.48
N ASN A 116 -2.97 2.86 -8.31
CA ASN A 116 -2.79 1.67 -7.46
C ASN A 116 -3.28 0.40 -8.15
N GLY A 117 -4.39 0.47 -8.90
CA GLY A 117 -4.92 -0.63 -9.71
C GLY A 117 -3.97 -0.98 -10.85
N GLN A 118 -3.57 0.04 -11.62
CA GLN A 118 -2.58 -0.09 -12.71
C GLN A 118 -1.28 -0.75 -12.26
N GLY A 119 -0.81 -0.47 -11.03
CA GLY A 119 0.39 -1.08 -10.46
C GLY A 119 0.35 -2.61 -10.38
N ALA A 120 -0.84 -3.23 -10.47
CA ALA A 120 -1.03 -4.68 -10.44
C ALA A 120 -0.90 -5.35 -11.82
N TYR A 121 -0.98 -4.59 -12.92
CA TYR A 121 -1.04 -5.15 -14.28
C TYR A 121 -0.26 -4.39 -15.36
N GLU A 122 0.17 -3.17 -15.10
CA GLU A 122 1.04 -2.39 -16.00
C GLU A 122 2.49 -2.50 -15.56
N TYR A 123 3.41 -2.40 -16.53
CA TYR A 123 4.83 -2.32 -16.22
C TYR A 123 5.23 -0.91 -15.75
N ASP A 124 4.76 0.15 -16.40
CA ASP A 124 5.04 1.55 -16.01
C ASP A 124 3.69 2.25 -15.85
N THR A 125 3.36 2.68 -14.64
CA THR A 125 2.17 3.50 -14.37
C THR A 125 2.50 4.98 -14.57
N LYS A 126 1.48 5.83 -14.78
CA LYS A 126 1.70 7.26 -15.01
C LYS A 126 2.36 7.94 -13.81
N GLN A 127 1.92 7.62 -12.59
CA GLN A 127 2.50 8.26 -11.41
C GLN A 127 3.93 7.82 -11.14
N GLN A 128 4.30 6.58 -11.49
CA GLN A 128 5.69 6.12 -11.45
C GLN A 128 6.58 6.90 -12.43
N ILE A 129 6.10 7.15 -13.65
CA ILE A 129 6.81 7.95 -14.65
C ILE A 129 6.97 9.39 -14.14
N TYR A 130 5.94 10.01 -13.58
CA TYR A 130 6.05 11.37 -13.01
C TYR A 130 7.05 11.45 -11.86
N ALA A 131 7.10 10.44 -10.98
CA ALA A 131 8.12 10.36 -9.94
C ALA A 131 9.55 10.26 -10.52
N LEU A 132 9.74 9.48 -11.59
CA LEU A 132 11.03 9.36 -12.28
C LEU A 132 11.44 10.68 -12.96
N ASP A 133 10.50 11.35 -13.62
CA ASP A 133 10.73 12.66 -14.24
C ASP A 133 11.10 13.71 -13.21
N TYR A 134 10.47 13.69 -12.03
CA TYR A 134 10.83 14.54 -10.90
C TYR A 134 12.28 14.34 -10.46
N ILE A 135 12.69 13.09 -10.19
CA ILE A 135 14.07 12.74 -9.81
C ILE A 135 15.08 13.18 -10.89
N ASN A 136 14.74 13.01 -12.17
CA ASN A 136 15.64 13.36 -13.26
C ASN A 136 15.92 14.87 -13.34
N LYS A 137 14.97 15.72 -12.96
CA LYS A 137 15.11 17.19 -12.91
C LYS A 137 15.99 17.69 -11.75
N LEU A 138 16.16 16.90 -10.69
CA LEU A 138 16.99 17.29 -9.54
C LEU A 138 18.48 17.24 -9.90
N ASN A 139 19.23 18.26 -9.47
CA ASN A 139 20.66 18.43 -9.76
C ASN A 139 21.56 17.69 -8.75
N TYR A 140 21.09 16.58 -8.20
CA TYR A 140 21.84 15.74 -7.26
C TYR A 140 22.33 14.46 -7.94
N LYS A 141 23.55 14.06 -7.59
CA LYS A 141 24.13 12.77 -8.02
C LYS A 141 23.89 11.66 -7.01
N ASN A 142 23.67 12.03 -5.74
CA ASN A 142 23.39 11.12 -4.65
C ASN A 142 22.01 11.44 -4.06
N ILE A 143 21.02 10.61 -4.36
CA ILE A 143 19.65 10.78 -3.88
C ILE A 143 19.24 9.56 -3.06
N ILE A 144 18.72 9.83 -1.87
CA ILE A 144 18.02 8.85 -1.03
C ILE A 144 16.53 9.11 -1.21
N VAL A 145 15.78 8.07 -1.55
CA VAL A 145 14.33 8.18 -1.75
C VAL A 145 13.58 7.46 -0.65
N SER A 146 12.41 7.97 -0.29
CA SER A 146 11.49 7.29 0.60
C SER A 146 10.05 7.56 0.19
N GLY A 147 9.14 6.71 0.66
CA GLY A 147 7.73 6.85 0.39
C GLY A 147 6.90 5.85 1.19
N HIS A 148 5.70 6.26 1.58
CA HIS A 148 4.71 5.40 2.24
C HIS A 148 3.68 4.88 1.24
N SER A 149 3.23 3.62 1.38
CA SER A 149 2.15 3.05 0.55
C SER A 149 2.49 3.09 -0.95
N LYS A 150 1.68 3.77 -1.76
CA LYS A 150 2.00 4.03 -3.17
C LYS A 150 3.23 4.91 -3.36
N GLY A 151 3.55 5.80 -2.41
CA GLY A 151 4.81 6.53 -2.40
C GLY A 151 6.00 5.59 -2.27
N GLY A 152 5.88 4.52 -1.47
CA GLY A 152 6.90 3.48 -1.35
C GLY A 152 7.11 2.70 -2.65
N ASN A 153 6.04 2.46 -3.39
CA ASN A 153 6.11 1.90 -4.75
C ASN A 153 6.81 2.86 -5.74
N LYS A 154 6.53 4.17 -5.68
CA LYS A 154 7.23 5.18 -6.50
C LYS A 154 8.72 5.24 -6.15
N ALA A 155 9.06 5.24 -4.86
CA ALA A 155 10.45 5.21 -4.38
C ALA A 155 11.19 3.98 -4.93
N GLN A 156 10.62 2.79 -4.77
CA GLN A 156 11.18 1.54 -5.34
C GLN A 156 11.35 1.61 -6.86
N TYR A 157 10.35 2.13 -7.57
CA TYR A 157 10.37 2.26 -9.03
C TYR A 157 11.52 3.17 -9.50
N VAL A 158 11.67 4.36 -8.90
CA VAL A 158 12.76 5.27 -9.30
C VAL A 158 14.13 4.71 -8.95
N THR A 159 14.26 3.88 -7.92
CA THR A 159 15.51 3.17 -7.60
C THR A 159 15.91 2.17 -8.67
N VAL A 160 14.94 1.44 -9.21
CA VAL A 160 15.17 0.52 -10.34
C VAL A 160 15.54 1.29 -11.60
N ARG A 161 14.95 2.47 -11.81
CA ARG A 161 14.96 3.17 -13.09
C ARG A 161 15.97 4.31 -13.21
N CYS A 162 16.49 4.83 -12.11
CA CYS A 162 17.39 5.99 -12.11
C CYS A 162 18.70 5.69 -11.35
N PRO A 163 19.87 5.79 -12.01
CA PRO A 163 21.16 5.52 -11.38
C PRO A 163 21.57 6.55 -10.31
N LYS A 164 20.92 7.72 -10.25
CA LYS A 164 21.13 8.74 -9.20
C LYS A 164 20.71 8.25 -7.81
N ILE A 165 19.87 7.20 -7.75
CA ILE A 165 19.35 6.69 -6.49
C ILE A 165 20.35 5.75 -5.85
N HIS A 166 20.78 6.14 -4.65
CA HIS A 166 21.74 5.39 -3.84
C HIS A 166 21.05 4.46 -2.84
N LYS A 167 19.97 4.93 -2.21
CA LYS A 167 19.21 4.16 -1.21
C LYS A 167 17.72 4.47 -1.32
N CYS A 168 16.90 3.48 -1.02
CA CYS A 168 15.45 3.58 -0.99
C CYS A 168 14.90 2.99 0.31
N ILE A 169 14.12 3.79 1.04
CA ILE A 169 13.39 3.36 2.23
C ILE A 169 11.90 3.31 1.88
N SER A 170 11.40 2.13 1.59
CA SER A 170 10.00 1.90 1.22
C SER A 170 9.18 1.53 2.45
N ILE A 171 8.25 2.39 2.86
CA ILE A 171 7.48 2.23 4.08
C ILE A 171 6.10 1.66 3.74
N ASN A 172 5.79 0.45 4.22
CA ASN A 172 4.55 -0.28 3.87
C ASN A 172 4.24 -0.24 2.36
N GLY A 173 5.28 -0.33 1.53
CA GLY A 173 5.18 -0.02 0.11
C GLY A 173 4.49 -1.11 -0.71
N GLN A 174 3.58 -0.71 -1.61
CA GLN A 174 2.95 -1.63 -2.56
C GLN A 174 3.98 -2.28 -3.49
N GLY A 175 3.84 -3.59 -3.76
CA GLY A 175 4.65 -4.32 -4.74
C GLY A 175 4.29 -4.00 -6.20
N PHE A 176 4.77 -4.82 -7.13
CA PHE A 176 4.67 -4.59 -8.57
C PHE A 176 3.95 -5.70 -9.31
N SER A 177 3.44 -5.38 -10.51
CA SER A 177 2.89 -6.33 -11.46
C SER A 177 3.94 -7.33 -11.95
N LYS A 178 3.49 -8.48 -12.44
CA LYS A 178 4.37 -9.44 -13.11
C LYS A 178 5.03 -8.82 -14.35
N GLU A 179 4.29 -7.99 -15.08
CA GLU A 179 4.76 -7.25 -16.26
C GLU A 179 5.96 -6.35 -15.95
N PHE A 180 5.96 -5.66 -14.80
CA PHE A 180 7.11 -4.87 -14.34
C PHE A 180 8.31 -5.77 -14.00
N ILE A 181 8.08 -6.86 -13.26
CA ILE A 181 9.14 -7.81 -12.87
C ILE A 181 9.82 -8.39 -14.11
N GLU A 182 9.05 -8.77 -15.13
CA GLU A 182 9.58 -9.34 -16.37
C GLU A 182 10.33 -8.29 -17.20
N LYS A 183 9.81 -7.07 -17.31
CA LYS A 183 10.42 -6.00 -18.10
C LYS A 183 11.74 -5.51 -17.51
N TYR A 184 11.81 -5.34 -16.19
CA TYR A 184 12.95 -4.72 -15.48
C TYR A 184 13.76 -5.71 -14.66
N LYS A 185 13.71 -7.00 -15.01
CA LYS A 185 14.36 -8.07 -14.24
C LYS A 185 15.83 -7.77 -13.91
N SER A 186 16.60 -7.33 -14.90
CA SER A 186 18.03 -7.04 -14.72
C SER A 186 18.26 -5.82 -13.84
N GLU A 187 17.49 -4.75 -14.04
CA GLU A 187 17.56 -3.53 -13.26
C GLU A 187 17.14 -3.75 -11.81
N ILE A 188 16.14 -4.60 -11.58
CA ILE A 188 15.74 -5.03 -10.23
C ILE A 188 16.90 -5.76 -9.55
N GLU A 189 17.47 -6.78 -10.19
CA GLU A 189 18.59 -7.53 -9.59
C GLU A 189 19.80 -6.63 -9.29
N ASN A 190 20.10 -5.66 -10.14
CA ASN A 190 21.20 -4.73 -9.95
C ASN A 190 20.96 -3.67 -8.85
N ASN A 191 19.69 -3.43 -8.47
CA ASN A 191 19.34 -2.34 -7.55
C ASN A 191 18.60 -2.80 -6.28
N LYS A 192 18.17 -4.06 -6.17
CA LYS A 192 17.35 -4.55 -5.04
C LYS A 192 18.02 -4.36 -3.67
N GLU A 193 19.35 -4.46 -3.60
CA GLU A 193 20.12 -4.25 -2.36
C GLU A 193 20.11 -2.79 -1.88
N LYS A 194 19.71 -1.85 -2.75
CA LYS A 194 19.49 -0.45 -2.37
C LYS A 194 18.12 -0.22 -1.73
N ILE A 195 17.22 -1.20 -1.84
CA ILE A 195 15.81 -1.08 -1.46
C ILE A 195 15.58 -1.81 -0.15
N ILE A 196 15.25 -1.03 0.89
CA ILE A 196 14.93 -1.52 2.23
C ILE A 196 13.44 -1.27 2.48
N GLY A 197 12.70 -2.33 2.79
CA GLY A 197 11.31 -2.26 3.22
C GLY A 197 11.20 -2.10 4.73
N ILE A 198 10.51 -1.06 5.21
CA ILE A 198 10.14 -0.90 6.63
C ILE A 198 8.63 -1.09 6.73
N ASN A 199 8.21 -2.18 7.39
CA ASN A 199 6.87 -2.72 7.24
C ASN A 199 6.22 -2.96 8.61
N SER A 200 4.93 -2.70 8.73
CA SER A 200 4.13 -3.17 9.87
C SER A 200 3.86 -4.68 9.71
N LYS A 201 3.96 -5.44 10.80
CA LYS A 201 3.73 -6.90 10.83
C LYS A 201 2.42 -7.29 10.14
N TYR A 202 1.37 -6.49 10.33
CA TYR A 202 0.01 -6.75 9.90
C TYR A 202 -0.50 -5.77 8.84
N ASP A 203 0.41 -5.05 8.19
CA ASP A 203 0.03 -4.23 7.06
C ASP A 203 -0.46 -5.09 5.87
N TYR A 204 -1.59 -4.69 5.30
CA TYR A 204 -2.27 -5.41 4.22
C TYR A 204 -1.85 -4.93 2.82
N VAL A 205 -1.03 -3.87 2.72
CA VAL A 205 -0.59 -3.30 1.44
C VAL A 205 0.79 -3.80 1.03
N ASN A 206 1.75 -3.88 1.95
CA ASN A 206 3.11 -4.36 1.65
C ASN A 206 3.14 -5.80 1.14
N CYS A 207 2.09 -6.56 1.46
CA CYS A 207 1.94 -7.94 1.03
C CYS A 207 1.22 -8.06 -0.32
N LEU A 208 0.89 -6.96 -0.99
CA LEU A 208 0.26 -7.00 -2.30
C LEU A 208 1.31 -7.05 -3.41
N PHE A 209 1.10 -7.99 -4.33
CA PHE A 209 1.88 -8.15 -5.57
C PHE A 209 3.36 -8.53 -5.34
N TYR A 210 4.21 -8.40 -6.35
CA TYR A 210 5.60 -8.83 -6.29
C TYR A 210 6.46 -7.79 -5.57
N THR A 211 7.03 -8.17 -4.43
CA THR A 211 7.98 -7.34 -3.67
C THR A 211 9.37 -7.40 -4.30
N ILE A 212 10.08 -6.27 -4.36
CA ILE A 212 11.43 -6.20 -4.97
C ILE A 212 12.52 -5.72 -4.00
N ALA A 213 12.17 -5.42 -2.75
CA ALA A 213 13.13 -5.01 -1.73
C ALA A 213 14.13 -6.14 -1.42
N GLY A 214 15.42 -5.84 -1.42
CA GLY A 214 16.48 -6.78 -1.04
C GLY A 214 16.48 -7.07 0.46
N GLU A 215 16.07 -6.09 1.27
CA GLU A 215 15.97 -6.19 2.72
C GLU A 215 14.57 -5.77 3.19
N ASN A 216 14.03 -6.45 4.21
CA ASN A 216 12.74 -6.11 4.81
C ASN A 216 12.80 -6.24 6.33
N HIS A 217 12.48 -5.15 7.03
CA HIS A 217 12.23 -5.11 8.46
C HIS A 217 10.72 -5.09 8.70
N TYR A 218 10.24 -5.97 9.59
CA TYR A 218 8.85 -5.97 10.02
C TYR A 218 8.80 -5.51 11.47
N LEU A 219 7.90 -4.60 11.81
CA LEU A 219 7.80 -4.03 13.15
C LEU A 219 6.54 -4.48 13.86
N LYS A 220 6.66 -4.70 15.16
CA LYS A 220 5.53 -4.97 16.04
C LYS A 220 4.63 -3.73 16.11
N THR A 221 3.33 -3.97 16.15
CA THR A 221 2.31 -2.93 16.30
C THR A 221 1.38 -3.30 17.45
N ASP A 222 0.79 -2.28 18.07
CA ASP A 222 -0.26 -2.49 19.06
C ASP A 222 -1.52 -3.01 18.37
N PHE A 223 -2.34 -3.76 19.10
CA PHE A 223 -3.59 -4.27 18.55
C PHE A 223 -4.50 -3.14 18.06
N GLN A 224 -4.89 -3.19 16.79
CA GLN A 224 -5.80 -2.24 16.17
C GLN A 224 -7.20 -2.85 16.07
N ILE A 225 -8.19 -2.17 16.65
CA ILE A 225 -9.61 -2.53 16.49
C ILE A 225 -10.02 -2.42 15.03
N ASN A 226 -9.54 -1.39 14.33
CA ASN A 226 -9.74 -1.25 12.89
C ASN A 226 -8.51 -1.81 12.14
N PRO A 227 -8.65 -2.93 11.40
CA PRO A 227 -7.53 -3.51 10.66
C PRO A 227 -6.90 -2.57 9.63
N LEU A 228 -7.62 -1.55 9.17
CA LEU A 228 -7.10 -0.57 8.22
C LEU A 228 -6.00 0.31 8.83
N TYR A 229 -5.92 0.40 10.16
CA TYR A 229 -4.92 1.23 10.85
C TYR A 229 -3.52 0.63 10.84
N TYR A 230 -3.39 -0.68 10.56
CA TYR A 230 -2.06 -1.30 10.39
C TYR A 230 -1.28 -0.74 9.19
N HIS A 231 -1.95 -0.05 8.26
CA HIS A 231 -1.34 0.62 7.12
C HIS A 231 -0.98 2.09 7.37
N ARG A 232 -1.18 2.64 8.57
CA ARG A 232 -0.74 4.02 8.85
C ARG A 232 0.78 4.08 8.96
N ALA A 233 1.41 5.13 8.45
CA ALA A 233 2.87 5.27 8.54
C ALA A 233 3.34 5.51 9.99
N ASN A 234 2.59 6.29 10.78
CA ASN A 234 2.92 6.59 12.19
C ASN A 234 2.83 5.37 13.13
N ILE A 235 2.21 4.25 12.72
CA ILE A 235 2.11 3.05 13.57
C ILE A 235 3.48 2.39 13.82
N LEU A 236 4.46 2.71 12.97
CA LEU A 236 5.82 2.15 12.98
C LEU A 236 6.73 2.79 14.03
N ILE A 237 6.33 3.93 14.60
CA ILE A 237 7.10 4.67 15.60
C ILE A 237 6.38 4.68 16.95
N ASP A 238 7.15 4.78 18.02
CA ASP A 238 6.67 4.96 19.38
C ASP A 238 6.36 6.44 19.70
N GLU A 239 5.95 6.71 20.94
CA GLU A 239 5.67 8.07 21.44
C GLU A 239 6.85 9.04 21.38
N ASN A 240 8.09 8.54 21.28
CA ASN A 240 9.31 9.32 21.17
C ASN A 240 9.77 9.48 19.71
N GLY A 241 8.99 8.96 18.75
CA GLY A 241 9.32 8.99 17.33
C GLY A 241 10.31 7.92 16.90
N LYS A 242 10.59 6.91 17.75
CA LYS A 242 11.56 5.84 17.46
C LYS A 242 10.89 4.61 16.89
N LEU A 243 11.53 3.95 15.92
CA LEU A 243 11.06 2.69 15.34
C LEU A 243 10.70 1.68 16.43
N LYS A 244 9.53 1.04 16.27
CA LYS A 244 9.10 -0.05 17.15
C LYS A 244 9.98 -1.29 16.97
N GLU A 245 9.87 -2.20 17.94
CA GLU A 245 10.62 -3.46 17.97
C GLU A 245 10.44 -4.27 16.68
N GLU A 246 11.54 -4.78 16.15
CA GLU A 246 11.53 -5.67 14.99
C GLU A 246 10.92 -7.03 15.34
N THR A 247 10.19 -7.60 14.39
CA THR A 247 9.49 -8.86 14.50
C THR A 247 9.54 -9.62 13.18
N LYS A 248 8.97 -10.82 13.15
CA LYS A 248 8.83 -11.59 11.93
C LYS A 248 7.60 -11.12 11.16
N ARG A 249 7.66 -11.19 9.83
CA ARG A 249 6.48 -11.03 8.97
C ARG A 249 5.35 -11.95 9.43
N SER A 250 4.12 -11.46 9.43
CA SER A 250 2.93 -12.29 9.66
C SER A 250 2.88 -13.45 8.69
N ILE A 251 2.52 -14.63 9.22
CA ILE A 251 2.32 -15.84 8.42
C ILE A 251 1.18 -15.61 7.43
N PHE A 252 0.10 -14.96 7.87
CA PHE A 252 -1.05 -14.67 7.02
C PHE A 252 -0.74 -13.63 5.93
N SER A 253 0.05 -12.59 6.23
CA SER A 253 0.50 -11.65 5.18
C SER A 253 1.29 -12.37 4.08
N LYS A 254 2.10 -13.39 4.42
CA LYS A 254 2.79 -14.22 3.43
C LYS A 254 1.82 -15.06 2.60
N ILE A 255 0.87 -15.74 3.24
CA ILE A 255 -0.12 -16.57 2.54
C ILE A 255 -0.97 -15.71 1.58
N ILE A 256 -1.33 -14.49 2.00
CA ILE A 256 -2.12 -13.55 1.20
C ILE A 256 -1.30 -12.99 0.04
N ASN A 257 -0.02 -12.70 0.25
CA ASN A 257 0.90 -12.33 -0.83
C ASN A 257 0.98 -13.43 -1.91
N ASP A 258 1.16 -14.68 -1.50
CA ASP A 258 1.19 -15.82 -2.41
C ASP A 258 -0.13 -16.01 -3.17
N PHE A 259 -1.26 -15.81 -2.48
CA PHE A 259 -2.59 -15.93 -3.08
C PHE A 259 -2.85 -14.83 -4.10
N THR A 260 -2.61 -13.58 -3.75
CA THR A 260 -2.85 -12.42 -4.63
C THR A 260 -1.94 -12.46 -5.85
N THR A 261 -0.65 -12.74 -5.67
CA THR A 261 0.30 -12.87 -6.80
C THR A 261 -0.05 -14.03 -7.72
N SER A 262 -0.37 -15.22 -7.18
CA SER A 262 -0.76 -16.37 -8.00
C SER A 262 -2.05 -16.09 -8.76
N LEU A 263 -3.06 -15.56 -8.09
CA LEU A 263 -4.39 -15.36 -8.69
C LEU A 263 -4.35 -14.29 -9.78
N ILE A 264 -3.71 -13.15 -9.53
CA ILE A 264 -3.65 -12.02 -10.47
C ILE A 264 -2.79 -12.35 -11.69
N SER A 265 -1.61 -12.95 -11.50
CA SER A 265 -0.70 -13.31 -12.60
C SER A 265 -1.29 -14.29 -13.62
N ASP A 266 -2.33 -15.00 -13.20
CA ASP A 266 -2.97 -16.07 -13.94
C ASP A 266 -4.18 -15.61 -14.78
N LEU A 267 -4.61 -14.35 -14.61
CA LEU A 267 -5.73 -13.75 -15.32
C LEU A 267 -5.31 -13.19 -16.69
N PRO A 268 -6.15 -13.34 -17.74
CA PRO A 268 -6.09 -12.49 -18.93
C PRO A 268 -6.10 -11.00 -18.54
N LEU A 269 -5.38 -10.17 -19.29
CA LEU A 269 -5.21 -8.74 -18.98
C LEU A 269 -6.52 -8.01 -18.70
N GLU A 270 -7.57 -8.26 -19.50
CA GLU A 270 -8.90 -7.64 -19.31
C GLU A 270 -9.55 -8.04 -17.98
N LEU A 271 -9.44 -9.31 -17.56
CA LEU A 271 -9.92 -9.75 -16.25
C LEU A 271 -9.05 -9.20 -15.13
N LYS A 272 -7.74 -9.10 -15.36
CA LYS A 272 -6.75 -8.58 -14.42
C LYS A 272 -7.05 -7.12 -14.07
N SER A 273 -7.19 -6.25 -15.08
CA SER A 273 -7.49 -4.83 -14.88
C SER A 273 -8.84 -4.63 -14.21
N LEU A 274 -9.91 -5.24 -14.74
CA LEU A 274 -11.26 -5.12 -14.14
C LEU A 274 -11.32 -5.58 -12.68
N THR A 275 -10.65 -6.69 -12.36
CA THR A 275 -10.63 -7.23 -11.00
C THR A 275 -9.84 -6.32 -10.06
N THR A 276 -8.63 -5.91 -10.46
CA THR A 276 -7.73 -5.11 -9.62
C THR A 276 -8.26 -3.69 -9.41
N ASP A 277 -8.74 -3.02 -10.46
CA ASP A 277 -9.40 -1.72 -10.35
C ASP A 277 -10.64 -1.80 -9.46
N GLY A 278 -11.41 -2.89 -9.56
CA GLY A 278 -12.55 -3.16 -8.69
C GLY A 278 -12.16 -3.31 -7.21
N ILE A 279 -11.10 -4.05 -6.90
CA ILE A 279 -10.57 -4.19 -5.52
C ILE A 279 -10.15 -2.84 -4.97
N ILE A 280 -9.35 -2.12 -5.75
CA ILE A 280 -8.78 -0.84 -5.33
C ILE A 280 -9.87 0.20 -5.11
N SER A 281 -10.89 0.25 -5.98
CA SER A 281 -12.05 1.12 -5.78
C SER A 281 -12.89 0.72 -4.56
N ALA A 282 -12.94 -0.59 -4.22
CA ALA A 282 -13.60 -1.08 -3.01
C ALA A 282 -12.86 -0.62 -1.74
N ILE A 283 -11.53 -0.74 -1.75
CA ILE A 283 -10.65 -0.32 -0.66
C ILE A 283 -10.72 1.20 -0.51
N GLU A 284 -10.64 1.97 -1.60
CA GLU A 284 -10.86 3.41 -1.62
C GLU A 284 -12.21 3.75 -1.00
N SER A 285 -13.29 3.08 -1.40
CA SER A 285 -14.62 3.36 -0.85
C SER A 285 -14.71 3.04 0.65
N LEU A 286 -14.15 1.92 1.09
CA LEU A 286 -14.14 1.53 2.51
C LEU A 286 -13.30 2.49 3.36
N ILE A 287 -12.18 2.98 2.81
CA ILE A 287 -11.28 3.87 3.53
C ILE A 287 -11.78 5.31 3.42
N CYS A 288 -12.34 5.77 2.30
CA CYS A 288 -12.61 7.18 2.05
C CYS A 288 -14.10 7.59 2.14
N ASN A 289 -15.04 6.65 2.13
CA ASN A 289 -16.46 6.94 2.35
C ASN A 289 -16.91 6.44 3.73
N LYS A 290 -17.31 7.38 4.60
CA LYS A 290 -17.65 7.17 6.03
C LYS A 290 -18.87 6.27 6.32
N ASP A 291 -19.53 5.70 5.31
CA ASP A 291 -20.80 4.98 5.50
C ASP A 291 -20.70 3.47 5.24
N SER A 292 -20.60 2.68 6.32
CA SER A 292 -20.99 1.26 6.52
C SER A 292 -20.67 0.20 5.45
N SER A 293 -20.26 -0.98 5.90
CA SER A 293 -19.97 -2.20 5.11
C SER A 293 -21.05 -2.62 4.10
N ASP A 294 -22.34 -2.34 4.38
CA ASP A 294 -23.46 -2.68 3.47
C ASP A 294 -23.55 -1.74 2.25
N LYS A 295 -23.07 -0.51 2.38
CA LYS A 295 -22.91 0.41 1.24
C LYS A 295 -21.69 0.04 0.41
N ALA A 296 -20.62 -0.53 0.98
CA ALA A 296 -19.47 -0.98 0.19
C ALA A 296 -19.88 -2.03 -0.85
N LEU A 297 -20.73 -3.00 -0.48
CA LEU A 297 -21.29 -3.99 -1.43
C LEU A 297 -22.21 -3.36 -2.49
N ASN A 298 -23.01 -2.34 -2.13
CA ASN A 298 -23.87 -1.61 -3.07
C ASN A 298 -23.10 -0.64 -3.98
N ILE A 299 -22.04 0.00 -3.47
CA ILE A 299 -21.10 0.84 -4.21
C ILE A 299 -20.27 -0.04 -5.13
N LEU A 300 -19.82 -1.22 -4.69
CA LEU A 300 -19.23 -2.25 -5.55
C LEU A 300 -20.19 -2.67 -6.66
N GLY A 301 -21.47 -2.86 -6.34
CA GLY A 301 -22.52 -3.08 -7.33
C GLY A 301 -22.69 -1.91 -8.32
N SER A 302 -22.54 -0.67 -7.83
CA SER A 302 -22.68 0.57 -8.62
C SER A 302 -21.46 0.82 -9.53
N ILE A 303 -20.25 0.61 -9.01
CA ILE A 303 -18.97 0.65 -9.74
C ILE A 303 -18.96 -0.46 -10.79
N PHE A 304 -19.45 -1.65 -10.44
CA PHE A 304 -19.66 -2.73 -11.39
C PHE A 304 -20.65 -2.35 -12.49
N ILE A 305 -21.77 -1.72 -12.17
CA ILE A 305 -22.73 -1.18 -13.15
C ILE A 305 -22.08 -0.09 -14.03
N LEU A 306 -21.25 0.78 -13.48
CA LEU A 306 -20.51 1.83 -14.20
C LEU A 306 -19.40 1.27 -15.11
N LEU A 307 -18.64 0.27 -14.65
CA LEU A 307 -17.66 -0.48 -15.45
C LEU A 307 -18.35 -1.23 -16.60
N VAL A 308 -19.57 -1.76 -16.35
CA VAL A 308 -20.44 -2.37 -17.36
C VAL A 308 -20.99 -1.35 -18.36
N TYR A 309 -21.33 -0.13 -17.93
CA TYR A 309 -21.89 0.91 -18.80
C TYR A 309 -20.82 1.66 -19.63
N GLY A 310 -19.62 1.87 -19.07
CA GLY A 310 -18.60 2.76 -19.62
C GLY A 310 -17.73 2.15 -20.73
N ARG A 311 -17.59 0.82 -20.80
CA ARG A 311 -16.79 0.15 -21.84
C ARG A 311 -17.43 -1.14 -22.32
N TYR A 312 -18.31 -1.00 -23.31
CA TYR A 312 -18.71 -2.02 -24.30
C TYR A 312 -19.27 -3.35 -23.77
N PHE A 313 -20.51 -3.63 -24.18
CA PHE A 313 -21.13 -4.96 -24.25
C PHE A 313 -20.22 -6.01 -24.95
N LYS A 314 -19.29 -6.61 -24.21
CA LYS A 314 -18.64 -7.87 -24.57
C LYS A 314 -18.75 -8.84 -23.40
N THR A 315 -19.78 -9.68 -23.55
CA THR A 315 -20.09 -10.92 -22.81
C THR A 315 -20.35 -10.79 -21.30
N LYS A 316 -21.64 -10.89 -20.93
CA LYS A 316 -22.17 -11.11 -19.57
C LYS A 316 -21.37 -12.13 -18.74
N GLU A 317 -20.79 -13.13 -19.40
CA GLU A 317 -19.94 -14.17 -18.80
C GLU A 317 -18.61 -13.62 -18.26
N THR A 318 -17.87 -12.82 -19.03
CA THR A 318 -16.60 -12.19 -18.61
C THR A 318 -16.82 -11.36 -17.36
N VAL A 319 -17.91 -10.61 -17.33
CA VAL A 319 -18.27 -9.71 -16.23
C VAL A 319 -18.65 -10.50 -14.97
N ALA A 320 -19.47 -11.54 -15.11
CA ALA A 320 -19.82 -12.42 -13.98
C ALA A 320 -18.61 -13.16 -13.42
N LEU A 321 -17.67 -13.53 -14.29
CA LEU A 321 -16.41 -14.15 -13.91
C LEU A 321 -15.50 -13.17 -13.17
N SER A 322 -15.26 -11.96 -13.70
CA SER A 322 -14.51 -10.90 -13.00
C SER A 322 -15.07 -10.63 -11.62
N TYR A 323 -16.40 -10.52 -11.49
CA TYR A 323 -17.07 -10.33 -10.21
C TYR A 323 -16.76 -11.46 -9.23
N SER A 324 -16.81 -12.70 -9.70
CA SER A 324 -16.52 -13.86 -8.84
C SER A 324 -15.05 -13.92 -8.42
N VAL A 325 -14.12 -13.56 -9.32
CA VAL A 325 -12.68 -13.45 -9.01
C VAL A 325 -12.44 -12.34 -7.99
N LEU A 326 -13.04 -11.16 -8.19
CA LEU A 326 -13.01 -10.05 -7.25
C LEU A 326 -13.46 -10.48 -5.85
N GLN A 327 -14.60 -11.16 -5.75
CA GLN A 327 -15.10 -11.67 -4.47
C GLN A 327 -14.10 -12.63 -3.81
N MET A 328 -13.42 -13.48 -4.57
CA MET A 328 -12.39 -14.38 -4.04
C MET A 328 -11.15 -13.65 -3.53
N VAL A 329 -10.65 -12.65 -4.27
CA VAL A 329 -9.49 -11.84 -3.84
C VAL A 329 -9.81 -11.04 -2.58
N MET A 330 -11.06 -10.61 -2.41
CA MET A 330 -11.48 -9.84 -1.24
C MET A 330 -11.63 -10.68 0.03
N ILE A 331 -11.82 -12.00 -0.04
CA ILE A 331 -12.02 -12.84 1.16
C ILE A 331 -10.91 -12.62 2.19
N PRO A 332 -9.61 -12.69 1.82
CA PRO A 332 -8.58 -12.56 2.84
C PRO A 332 -8.48 -11.15 3.43
N LEU A 333 -8.81 -10.13 2.63
CA LEU A 333 -8.86 -8.74 3.09
C LEU A 333 -10.04 -8.51 4.06
N LEU A 334 -11.20 -9.08 3.78
CA LEU A 334 -12.38 -8.98 4.63
C LEU A 334 -12.22 -9.73 5.96
N LEU A 335 -11.40 -10.80 5.98
CA LEU A 335 -11.11 -11.60 7.16
C LEU A 335 -9.76 -11.25 7.80
N TRP A 336 -9.17 -10.09 7.47
CA TRP A 336 -7.86 -9.69 7.98
C TRP A 336 -7.82 -9.64 9.52
N GLY A 337 -8.89 -9.12 10.15
CA GLY A 337 -9.01 -9.13 11.61
C GLY A 337 -9.04 -10.54 12.22
N ASN A 338 -9.72 -11.49 11.56
CA ASN A 338 -9.74 -12.89 12.01
C ASN A 338 -8.36 -13.55 11.89
N PHE A 339 -7.61 -13.26 10.81
CA PHE A 339 -6.24 -13.74 10.66
C PHE A 339 -5.32 -13.23 11.78
N ILE A 340 -5.39 -11.93 12.10
CA ILE A 340 -4.63 -11.34 13.20
C ILE A 340 -5.03 -11.99 14.52
N ASN A 341 -6.33 -12.15 14.77
CA ASN A 341 -6.84 -12.78 15.99
C ASN A 341 -6.26 -14.20 16.17
N VAL A 342 -6.19 -14.99 15.11
CA VAL A 342 -5.59 -16.33 15.17
C VAL A 342 -4.09 -16.27 15.51
N GLU A 343 -3.35 -15.37 14.88
CA GLU A 343 -1.89 -15.26 15.06
C GLU A 343 -1.51 -14.70 16.45
N GLU A 344 -2.30 -13.78 17.00
CA GLU A 344 -2.04 -13.17 18.31
C GLU A 344 -2.57 -14.02 19.49
N THR A 345 -3.69 -14.73 19.31
CA THR A 345 -4.29 -15.53 20.40
C THR A 345 -3.83 -16.98 20.42
N HIS A 346 -3.28 -17.49 19.31
CA HIS A 346 -2.99 -18.92 19.14
C HIS A 346 -4.19 -19.81 19.49
N SER A 347 -5.41 -19.35 19.18
CA SER A 347 -6.65 -20.05 19.53
C SER A 347 -7.08 -21.03 18.43
N ASN A 348 -7.11 -22.33 18.76
CA ASN A 348 -7.67 -23.36 17.87
C ASN A 348 -9.12 -23.07 17.50
N LYS A 349 -9.91 -22.50 18.43
CA LYS A 349 -11.30 -22.12 18.17
C LYS A 349 -11.37 -21.04 17.09
N ALA A 350 -10.60 -19.95 17.25
CA ALA A 350 -10.57 -18.87 16.27
C ALA A 350 -10.07 -19.34 14.90
N TYR A 351 -9.13 -20.29 14.89
CA TYR A 351 -8.63 -20.89 13.66
C TYR A 351 -9.70 -21.70 12.92
N VAL A 352 -10.46 -22.54 13.63
CA VAL A 352 -11.56 -23.31 13.03
C VAL A 352 -12.63 -22.38 12.48
N GLU A 353 -13.05 -21.37 13.26
CA GLU A 353 -14.02 -20.35 12.82
C GLU A 353 -13.56 -19.63 11.55
N LEU A 354 -12.28 -19.23 11.49
CA LEU A 354 -11.69 -18.61 10.30
C LEU A 354 -11.75 -19.53 9.07
N ILE A 355 -11.40 -20.81 9.22
CA ILE A 355 -11.43 -21.77 8.11
C ILE A 355 -12.86 -21.98 7.62
N ASP A 356 -13.82 -22.12 8.54
CA ASP A 356 -15.23 -22.32 8.20
C ASP A 356 -15.78 -21.10 7.45
N ASP A 357 -15.51 -19.87 7.93
CA ASP A 357 -15.89 -18.62 7.26
C ASP A 357 -15.32 -18.52 5.84
N ILE A 358 -14.04 -18.87 5.67
CA ILE A 358 -13.39 -18.85 4.36
C ILE A 358 -14.05 -19.87 3.41
N LEU A 359 -14.31 -21.09 3.88
CA LEU A 359 -14.91 -22.16 3.08
C LEU A 359 -16.36 -21.84 2.70
N GLU A 360 -17.15 -21.28 3.61
CA GLU A 360 -18.53 -20.86 3.33
C GLU A 360 -18.57 -19.80 2.22
N LYS A 361 -17.77 -18.75 2.34
CA LYS A 361 -17.70 -17.67 1.35
C LYS A 361 -17.23 -18.20 -0.02
N TYR A 362 -16.22 -19.06 -0.04
CA TYR A 362 -15.74 -19.66 -1.28
C TYR A 362 -16.76 -20.58 -1.95
N ASN A 363 -17.40 -21.47 -1.19
CA ASN A 363 -18.41 -22.38 -1.73
C ASN A 363 -19.56 -21.58 -2.36
N THR A 364 -19.96 -20.48 -1.73
CA THR A 364 -20.96 -19.54 -2.26
C THR A 364 -20.54 -18.97 -3.61
N ILE A 365 -19.28 -18.52 -3.74
CA ILE A 365 -18.76 -17.96 -5.00
C ILE A 365 -18.63 -19.04 -6.08
N MET A 366 -18.09 -20.21 -5.74
CA MET A 366 -17.90 -21.31 -6.69
C MET A 366 -19.23 -21.84 -7.24
N ASN A 367 -20.29 -21.87 -6.43
CA ASN A 367 -21.61 -22.22 -6.90
C ASN A 367 -22.13 -21.21 -7.94
N LYS A 368 -21.89 -19.91 -7.76
CA LYS A 368 -22.22 -18.87 -8.76
C LYS A 368 -21.43 -19.03 -10.05
N ILE A 369 -20.13 -19.33 -9.96
CA ILE A 369 -19.29 -19.58 -11.14
C ILE A 369 -19.82 -20.78 -11.92
N LYS A 370 -20.11 -21.90 -11.24
CA LYS A 370 -20.63 -23.13 -11.88
C LYS A 370 -21.97 -22.92 -12.59
N LEU A 371 -22.85 -22.08 -12.04
CA LEU A 371 -24.15 -21.75 -12.65
C LEU A 371 -24.01 -20.91 -13.93
N ASN A 372 -23.00 -20.05 -14.00
CA ASN A 372 -22.73 -19.19 -15.16
C ASN A 372 -21.83 -19.86 -16.22
N ASP A 373 -21.21 -21.00 -15.89
CA ASP A 373 -20.28 -21.72 -16.77
C ASP A 373 -21.02 -22.75 -17.64
N GLN A 374 -21.68 -22.28 -18.70
CA GLN A 374 -22.38 -23.16 -19.66
C GLN A 374 -21.42 -24.04 -20.50
N LYS A 375 -20.10 -23.86 -20.40
CA LYS A 375 -19.09 -24.59 -21.19
C LYS A 375 -17.78 -24.80 -20.40
N LYS A 376 -17.76 -25.67 -19.38
CA LYS A 376 -16.55 -26.22 -18.70
C LYS A 376 -15.31 -25.32 -18.85
N ASN A 377 -15.39 -24.10 -18.35
CA ASN A 377 -14.40 -23.09 -18.67
C ASN A 377 -13.13 -23.37 -17.85
N LYS A 378 -11.98 -23.44 -18.54
CA LYS A 378 -10.64 -23.70 -17.96
C LYS A 378 -10.32 -22.77 -16.77
N MET A 379 -10.99 -21.61 -16.72
CA MET A 379 -10.84 -20.62 -15.67
C MET A 379 -11.48 -21.02 -14.34
N SER A 380 -12.65 -21.68 -14.34
CA SER A 380 -13.31 -22.16 -13.11
C SER A 380 -12.44 -23.18 -12.36
N SER A 381 -11.85 -24.13 -13.10
CA SER A 381 -10.88 -25.08 -12.53
C SER A 381 -9.62 -24.40 -12.00
N LYS A 382 -9.15 -23.33 -12.66
CA LYS A 382 -7.96 -22.59 -12.25
C LYS A 382 -8.21 -21.88 -10.92
N LEU A 383 -9.32 -21.17 -10.81
CA LEU A 383 -9.75 -20.48 -9.59
C LEU A 383 -9.91 -21.45 -8.42
N SER A 384 -10.56 -22.60 -8.67
CA SER A 384 -10.70 -23.64 -7.65
C SER A 384 -9.35 -24.18 -7.17
N ASN A 385 -8.41 -24.43 -8.08
CA ASN A 385 -7.08 -24.89 -7.72
C ASN A 385 -6.30 -23.84 -6.91
N THR A 386 -6.30 -22.57 -7.34
CA THR A 386 -5.64 -21.48 -6.61
C THR A 386 -6.19 -21.31 -5.20
N PHE A 387 -7.51 -21.43 -5.05
CA PHE A 387 -8.13 -21.35 -3.73
C PHE A 387 -7.82 -22.57 -2.84
N ASN A 388 -7.84 -23.78 -3.40
CA ASN A 388 -7.44 -24.98 -2.66
C ASN A 388 -5.98 -24.87 -2.18
N LEU A 389 -5.09 -24.29 -2.99
CA LEU A 389 -3.72 -24.00 -2.58
C LEU A 389 -3.67 -22.97 -1.43
N PHE A 390 -4.50 -21.93 -1.46
CA PHE A 390 -4.63 -20.97 -0.37
C PHE A 390 -5.07 -21.63 0.93
N ILE A 391 -6.15 -22.40 0.92
CA ILE A 391 -6.62 -23.17 2.09
C ILE A 391 -5.57 -24.14 2.59
N ASN A 392 -4.92 -24.87 1.69
CA ASN A 392 -3.88 -25.82 2.07
C ASN A 392 -2.71 -25.11 2.73
N LYS A 393 -2.29 -23.94 2.25
CA LYS A 393 -1.24 -23.14 2.90
C LYS A 393 -1.64 -22.70 4.31
N ILE A 394 -2.90 -22.34 4.55
CA ILE A 394 -3.38 -22.03 5.91
C ILE A 394 -3.31 -23.28 6.79
N LYS A 395 -3.74 -24.44 6.27
CA LYS A 395 -3.72 -25.72 6.99
C LYS A 395 -2.33 -26.21 7.33
N THR A 396 -1.38 -26.14 6.40
CA THR A 396 0.00 -26.60 6.62
C THR A 396 0.80 -25.67 7.52
N ASN A 397 0.33 -24.44 7.76
CA ASN A 397 0.99 -23.51 8.70
C ASN A 397 0.36 -23.54 10.10
N LYS A 398 -0.54 -24.48 10.42
CA LYS A 398 -1.14 -24.62 11.74
C LYS A 398 -0.07 -24.72 12.85
N ASP A 399 0.95 -25.55 12.66
CA ASP A 399 2.05 -25.71 13.62
C ASP A 399 2.87 -24.43 13.79
N ASN A 400 3.12 -23.70 12.70
CA ASN A 400 3.84 -22.42 12.72
C ASN A 400 3.04 -21.31 13.43
N LEU A 401 1.72 -21.47 13.55
CA LEU A 401 0.83 -20.59 14.30
C LEU A 401 0.76 -20.96 15.79
N GLY A 402 1.56 -21.92 16.28
CA GLY A 402 1.55 -22.35 17.69
C GLY A 402 0.27 -23.08 18.11
N LEU A 403 -0.53 -23.51 17.15
CA LEU A 403 -1.80 -24.19 17.34
C LEU A 403 -1.55 -25.70 17.52
N LEU A 404 -1.18 -26.12 18.73
CA LEU A 404 -1.06 -27.54 19.07
C LEU A 404 -2.45 -28.17 19.24
N ASP A 405 -2.60 -29.43 18.84
CA ASP A 405 -3.86 -30.20 18.89
C ASP A 405 -4.46 -30.35 20.30
#